data_AF-A0A7D4Y521-F1
#
_entry.id   AF-A0A7D4Y521-F1
#
_cell.length_a   1.000
_cell.length_b   1.000
_cell.length_c   1.000
_cell.angle_alpha   90.00
_cell.angle_beta   90.00
_cell.angle_gamma   90.00
#
_symmetry.space_group_name_H-M   'P 1'
#
loop_
_entity.id
_entity.type
_entity.pdbx_description
1 polymer ?
#
loop_
_entity_poly.entity_id
_entity_poly.type
_entity_poly.pdbx_seq_one_letter_code
_entity_poly.pdbx_strand_id
1 'polypeptide(L)'
;MSRLPAVAVVIALLALSGCLSGGPTETPSPTPNTDCPYVLSVDPAGEASGDRIEYADLPEQRQGEFDRALADGSVELGETLPEEWSEPRIVEYEGAEYYAVASVC
;
A
#
# COMPACT_ATOMS: atom_id res chain seq x y z
N MET A 1 -25.55 -8.71 -41.45
CA MET A 1 -26.97 -8.30 -41.42
C MET A 1 -27.33 -8.00 -39.97
N SER A 2 -27.10 -6.77 -39.51
CA SER A 2 -28.12 -5.72 -39.43
C SER A 2 -28.90 -5.78 -38.11
N ARG A 3 -28.61 -4.86 -37.18
CA ARG A 3 -29.51 -3.78 -36.72
C ARG A 3 -29.14 -3.26 -35.32
N LEU A 4 -28.77 -1.98 -35.25
CA LEU A 4 -28.96 -1.09 -34.09
C LEU A 4 -30.48 -0.80 -33.95
N PRO A 5 -31.00 -0.50 -32.73
CA PRO A 5 -31.05 0.89 -32.23
C PRO A 5 -30.81 0.99 -30.70
N ALA A 6 -30.00 1.94 -30.21
CA ALA A 6 -30.43 3.27 -29.77
C ALA A 6 -31.61 3.27 -28.77
N VAL A 7 -31.31 3.41 -27.47
CA VAL A 7 -32.21 4.07 -26.52
C VAL A 7 -31.36 4.95 -25.60
N ALA A 8 -31.36 6.25 -25.89
CA ALA A 8 -30.88 7.27 -24.98
C ALA A 8 -31.89 7.38 -23.82
N VAL A 9 -31.45 7.07 -22.62
CA VAL A 9 -32.22 7.28 -21.39
C VAL A 9 -31.61 8.47 -20.67
N VAL A 10 -32.26 9.63 -20.86
CA VAL A 10 -32.01 10.84 -20.08
C VAL A 10 -32.70 10.65 -18.74
N ILE A 11 -31.94 10.48 -17.66
CA ILE A 11 -32.46 10.59 -16.29
C ILE A 11 -31.83 11.82 -15.66
N ALA A 12 -32.57 12.91 -15.72
CA ALA A 12 -32.45 13.99 -14.76
C ALA A 12 -33.30 13.62 -13.54
N LEU A 13 -32.75 13.82 -12.34
CA LEU A 13 -33.37 14.55 -11.21
C LEU A 13 -32.89 14.03 -9.83
N LEU A 14 -32.35 14.99 -9.09
CA LEU A 14 -32.60 15.29 -7.68
C LEU A 14 -31.99 14.39 -6.59
N ALA A 15 -31.01 15.02 -5.93
CA ALA A 15 -30.55 14.76 -4.58
C ALA A 15 -31.69 14.55 -3.56
N LEU A 16 -31.50 13.62 -2.62
CA LEU A 16 -31.36 13.87 -1.17
C LEU A 16 -31.45 12.55 -0.39
N SER A 17 -30.54 12.44 0.59
CA SER A 17 -30.70 11.68 1.85
C SER A 17 -30.43 10.17 1.87
N GLY A 18 -29.26 9.81 2.41
CA GLY A 18 -29.22 8.91 3.56
C GLY A 18 -28.71 7.47 3.38
N CYS A 19 -27.50 7.26 3.91
CA CYS A 19 -27.02 6.10 4.69
C CYS A 19 -26.81 4.72 4.04
N LEU A 20 -25.63 4.17 4.38
CA LEU A 20 -25.23 2.75 4.37
C LEU A 20 -24.91 2.14 2.99
N SER A 21 -23.68 2.39 2.54
CA SER A 21 -22.91 1.37 1.84
C SER A 21 -21.47 1.47 2.29
N GLY A 22 -21.10 0.58 3.22
CA GLY A 22 -19.75 0.07 3.27
C GLY A 22 -19.52 -0.69 1.97
N GLY A 23 -19.09 0.02 0.93
CA GLY A 23 -18.40 -0.61 -0.18
C GLY A 23 -17.07 -1.19 0.33
N PRO A 24 -16.44 -2.11 -0.39
CA PRO A 24 -15.03 -2.40 -0.12
C PRO A 24 -14.31 -1.05 -0.15
N THR A 25 -13.70 -0.66 0.97
CA THR A 25 -12.64 0.33 0.93
C THR A 25 -11.56 -0.30 0.07
N GLU A 26 -11.57 -0.02 -1.23
CA GLU A 26 -10.38 -0.23 -2.04
C GLU A 26 -9.35 0.69 -1.42
N THR A 27 -8.44 0.12 -0.63
CA THR A 27 -7.21 0.80 -0.25
C THR A 27 -6.63 1.31 -1.56
N PRO A 28 -6.46 2.64 -1.74
CA PRO A 28 -5.87 3.15 -2.96
C PRO A 28 -4.47 2.54 -3.06
N SER A 29 -4.28 1.62 -4.00
CA SER A 29 -2.94 1.18 -4.35
C SER A 29 -2.22 2.42 -4.86
N PRO A 30 -1.09 2.82 -4.26
CA PRO A 30 -0.37 3.98 -4.74
C PRO A 30 -0.01 3.72 -6.20
N THR A 31 -0.34 4.65 -7.09
CA THR A 31 0.17 4.62 -8.47
C THR A 31 1.51 5.35 -8.41
N PRO A 32 2.63 4.72 -8.80
CA PRO A 32 3.91 5.40 -8.81
C PRO A 32 3.84 6.54 -9.82
N ASN A 33 4.12 7.78 -9.39
CA ASN A 33 4.50 8.82 -10.32
C ASN A 33 5.94 8.53 -10.72
N THR A 34 6.28 8.49 -12.01
CA THR A 34 7.66 8.25 -12.48
C THR A 34 8.66 9.28 -11.90
N ASP A 35 8.19 10.42 -11.41
CA ASP A 35 8.98 11.44 -10.73
C ASP A 35 9.22 11.17 -9.23
N CYS A 36 8.54 10.18 -8.64
CA CYS A 36 8.67 9.80 -7.23
C CYS A 36 8.64 8.28 -7.02
N PRO A 37 9.83 7.62 -6.92
CA PRO A 37 9.90 6.19 -6.68
C PRO A 37 9.37 5.82 -5.29
N TYR A 38 9.12 4.54 -5.08
CA TYR A 38 8.79 4.04 -3.75
C TYR A 38 10.02 4.05 -2.86
N VAL A 39 9.79 4.42 -1.61
CA VAL A 39 10.76 4.44 -0.53
C VAL A 39 10.18 3.63 0.62
N LEU A 40 10.95 2.67 1.13
CA LEU A 40 10.66 1.95 2.36
C LEU A 40 11.29 2.69 3.53
N SER A 41 10.50 2.98 4.56
CA SER A 41 10.95 3.49 5.85
C SER A 41 10.78 2.43 6.92
N VAL A 42 11.73 2.36 7.85
CA VAL A 42 11.71 1.42 8.97
C VAL A 42 12.01 2.18 10.27
N ASP A 43 11.06 2.16 11.19
CA ASP A 43 11.16 2.81 12.50
C ASP A 43 10.78 1.84 13.62
N PRO A 44 11.19 2.06 14.88
CA PRO A 44 10.67 1.30 16.02
C PRO A 44 9.14 1.34 16.07
N ALA A 45 8.48 0.20 16.27
CA ALA A 45 7.04 0.08 16.10
C ALA A 45 6.23 0.95 17.08
N GLY A 46 6.63 1.03 18.35
CA GLY A 46 5.88 1.79 19.36
C GLY A 46 4.42 1.32 19.48
N GLU A 47 3.47 2.22 19.22
CA GLU A 47 2.02 1.93 19.21
C GLU A 47 1.46 1.68 17.80
N ALA A 48 2.33 1.55 16.78
CA ALA A 48 1.92 1.28 15.41
C ALA A 48 1.19 -0.06 15.30
N SER A 49 0.32 -0.16 14.30
CA SER A 49 -0.42 -1.39 13.98
C SER A 49 -0.15 -1.80 12.55
N GLY A 50 -0.10 -3.10 12.32
CA GLY A 50 0.18 -3.71 11.04
C GLY A 50 0.22 -5.22 11.19
N ASP A 51 0.18 -5.92 10.07
CA ASP A 51 0.37 -7.36 10.06
C ASP A 51 1.81 -7.69 10.48
N ARG A 52 1.96 -8.71 11.32
CA ARG A 52 3.25 -9.10 11.89
C ARG A 52 3.93 -10.18 11.06
N ILE A 53 5.24 -10.07 10.92
CA ILE A 53 6.09 -11.04 10.23
C ILE A 53 7.46 -11.13 10.93
N GLU A 54 7.98 -12.33 11.07
CA GLU A 54 9.35 -12.54 11.54
C GLU A 54 10.33 -12.16 10.43
N TYR A 55 11.43 -11.47 10.75
CA TYR A 55 12.43 -11.08 9.75
C TYR A 55 12.95 -12.28 8.95
N ALA A 56 13.11 -13.43 9.58
CA ALA A 56 13.59 -14.65 8.91
C ALA A 56 12.63 -15.19 7.85
N ASP A 57 11.33 -14.84 7.93
CA ASP A 57 10.31 -15.25 6.98
C ASP A 57 10.19 -14.27 5.79
N LEU A 58 10.85 -13.11 5.86
CA LEU A 58 10.97 -12.22 4.71
C LEU A 58 11.84 -12.87 3.63
N PRO A 59 11.51 -12.71 2.33
CA PRO A 59 12.43 -13.07 1.25
C PRO A 59 13.78 -12.35 1.41
N GLU A 60 14.88 -12.99 1.01
CA GLU A 60 16.25 -12.45 1.16
C GLU A 60 16.40 -11.02 0.59
N GLN A 61 15.74 -10.74 -0.54
CA GLN A 61 15.75 -9.39 -1.11
C GLN A 61 15.06 -8.35 -0.20
N ARG A 62 13.98 -8.74 0.48
CA ARG A 62 13.24 -7.89 1.41
C ARG A 62 14.02 -7.68 2.70
N GLN A 63 14.70 -8.72 3.20
CA GLN A 63 15.63 -8.63 4.33
C GLN A 63 16.69 -7.55 4.07
N GLY A 64 17.35 -7.61 2.91
CA GLY A 64 18.39 -6.63 2.56
C GLY A 64 17.86 -5.20 2.34
N GLU A 65 16.57 -5.01 2.04
CA GLU A 65 15.95 -3.68 2.02
C GLU A 65 15.59 -3.18 3.41
N PHE A 66 15.02 -4.06 4.24
CA PHE A 66 14.74 -3.78 5.63
C PHE A 66 16.01 -3.36 6.37
N ASP A 67 17.12 -4.09 6.19
CA ASP A 67 18.41 -3.77 6.83
C ASP A 67 18.93 -2.40 6.41
N ARG A 68 18.83 -2.07 5.12
CA ARG A 68 19.24 -0.76 4.60
C ARG A 68 18.35 0.36 5.13
N ALA A 69 17.04 0.17 5.11
CA ALA A 69 16.11 1.15 5.67
C ALA A 69 16.30 1.33 7.17
N LEU A 70 16.58 0.27 7.92
CA LEU A 70 16.86 0.33 9.35
C LEU A 70 18.17 1.10 9.64
N ALA A 71 19.19 0.93 8.81
CA ALA A 71 20.47 1.60 8.97
C ALA A 71 20.44 3.08 8.55
N ASP A 72 19.78 3.38 7.42
CA ASP A 72 19.81 4.70 6.78
C ASP A 72 18.52 5.52 7.04
N GLY A 73 17.54 4.94 7.74
CA GLY A 73 16.20 5.46 7.97
C GLY A 73 15.22 5.19 6.81
N SER A 74 15.73 4.98 5.59
CA SER A 74 14.91 4.61 4.44
C SER A 74 15.72 4.00 3.29
N VAL A 75 15.05 3.33 2.35
CA VAL A 75 15.67 2.82 1.12
C VAL A 75 14.73 2.93 -0.08
N GLU A 76 15.27 3.28 -1.25
CA GLU A 76 14.51 3.28 -2.50
C GLU A 76 14.23 1.84 -2.98
N LEU A 77 12.98 1.57 -3.36
CA LEU A 77 12.50 0.30 -3.90
C LEU A 77 12.37 0.32 -5.44
N GLY A 78 12.42 1.51 -6.04
CA GLY A 78 12.23 1.73 -7.47
C GLY A 78 10.77 2.02 -7.85
N GLU A 79 10.41 1.74 -9.09
CA GLU A 79 9.10 2.10 -9.66
C GLU A 79 7.99 1.10 -9.36
N THR A 80 8.31 -0.10 -8.89
CA THR A 80 7.31 -1.15 -8.60
C THR A 80 7.31 -1.44 -7.10
N LEU A 81 6.12 -1.38 -6.49
CA LEU A 81 5.94 -1.71 -5.09
C LEU A 81 5.91 -3.24 -4.89
N PRO A 82 6.83 -3.80 -4.09
CA PRO A 82 6.85 -5.22 -3.76
C PRO A 82 5.69 -5.59 -2.83
N GLU A 83 5.16 -6.80 -2.96
CA GLU A 83 3.94 -7.24 -2.25
C GLU A 83 4.10 -7.16 -0.72
N GLU A 84 5.27 -7.53 -0.19
CA GLU A 84 5.55 -7.50 1.25
C GLU A 84 5.46 -6.08 1.84
N TRP A 85 5.75 -5.07 1.02
CA TRP A 85 5.70 -3.65 1.38
C TRP A 85 4.44 -2.94 0.88
N SER A 86 3.53 -3.65 0.22
CA SER A 86 2.27 -3.08 -0.30
C SER A 86 1.33 -2.62 0.81
N GLU A 87 1.52 -3.15 2.01
CA GLU A 87 0.84 -2.78 3.24
C GLU A 87 1.86 -2.59 4.36
N PRO A 88 1.57 -1.76 5.37
CA PRO A 88 2.44 -1.64 6.52
C PRO A 88 2.60 -2.96 7.28
N ARG A 89 3.83 -3.26 7.71
CA ARG A 89 4.17 -4.49 8.44
C ARG A 89 4.85 -4.17 9.76
N ILE A 90 4.62 -5.01 10.76
CA ILE A 90 5.44 -5.10 11.97
C ILE A 90 6.44 -6.23 11.76
N VAL A 91 7.72 -5.89 11.60
CA VAL A 91 8.81 -6.86 11.45
C VAL A 91 9.44 -7.12 12.81
N GLU A 92 9.44 -8.38 13.23
CA GLU A 92 10.15 -8.83 14.42
C GLU A 92 11.61 -9.12 14.04
N TYR A 93 12.55 -8.36 14.61
CA TYR A 93 13.97 -8.46 14.31
C TYR A 93 14.80 -8.26 15.58
N GLU A 94 15.71 -9.21 15.86
CA GLU A 94 16.59 -9.20 17.04
C GLU A 94 15.88 -8.97 18.39
N GLY A 95 14.63 -9.42 18.51
CA GLY A 95 13.81 -9.27 19.72
C GLY A 95 13.19 -7.88 19.90
N ALA A 96 13.22 -7.04 18.87
CA ALA A 96 12.51 -5.78 18.78
C ALA A 96 11.48 -5.81 17.64
N GLU A 97 10.51 -4.89 17.70
CA GLU A 97 9.48 -4.73 16.69
C GLU A 97 9.70 -3.43 15.91
N TYR A 98 9.65 -3.52 14.59
CA TYR A 98 9.85 -2.40 13.69
C TYR A 98 8.66 -2.24 12.77
N TYR A 99 8.19 -1.00 12.61
CA TYR A 99 7.17 -0.65 11.65
C TYR A 99 7.82 -0.33 10.30
N ALA A 100 7.53 -1.14 9.30
CA ALA A 100 8.01 -1.01 7.94
C ALA A 100 6.86 -0.52 7.04
N VAL A 101 7.07 0.57 6.32
CA VAL A 101 6.05 1.15 5.43
C VAL A 101 6.70 1.69 4.16
N ALA A 102 6.09 1.39 3.01
CA ALA A 102 6.45 2.02 1.76
C ALA A 102 5.56 3.23 1.47
N SER A 103 6.16 4.30 0.99
CA SER A 103 5.48 5.48 0.45
C SER A 103 6.15 5.94 -0.83
N VAL A 104 5.46 6.77 -1.60
CA VAL A 104 6.12 7.60 -2.62
C VAL A 104 6.73 8.83 -1.95
N CYS A 105 7.77 9.42 -2.54
CA CYS A 105 8.03 10.84 -2.29
C CYS A 105 6.89 11.71 -2.86
#